data_AF-A0AAU1ZNG0-F1
#
_entry.id   AF-A0AAU1ZNG0-F1
#
_cell.length_a   1.000
_cell.length_b   1.000
_cell.length_c   1.000
_cell.angle_alpha   90.00
_cell.angle_beta   90.00
_cell.angle_gamma   90.00
#
_symmetry.space_group_name_H-M   'P 1'
#
loop_
_entity.id
_entity.type
_entity.pdbx_description
1 polymer ?
#
loop_
_entity_poly.entity_id
_entity_poly.type
_entity_poly.pdbx_seq_one_letter_code
_entity_poly.pdbx_strand_id
1 'polypeptide(L)'
;MWRRSGDCPCSSSARTTCTRWERPSPANTPRPTWRCGRRRTAWRPGPSTAWTCTLEKAARGAVESIRAGSGPHFLEMRTYRFRAHSMYDPDRYRPKDEVEEWKRHDPVTGLADGMRTAGLLDAAALKDLEHQVAEEIDDALRAAEQAPEEPAEDLLLHVTSRHEEAQA
;
A
#
# COMPACT_ATOMS: atom_id res chain seq x y z
N MET A 1 -10.39 39.01 11.59
CA MET A 1 -11.11 38.13 12.53
C MET A 1 -11.62 36.93 11.73
N TRP A 2 -10.79 35.90 11.56
CA TRP A 2 -11.16 34.71 10.79
C TRP A 2 -11.86 33.72 11.72
N ARG A 3 -13.16 33.49 11.50
CA ARG A 3 -13.92 32.49 12.23
C ARG A 3 -13.47 31.11 11.78
N ARG A 4 -13.19 30.24 12.75
CA ARG A 4 -13.14 28.78 12.56
C ARG A 4 -14.55 28.33 12.18
N SER A 5 -14.71 27.78 10.99
CA SER A 5 -15.92 27.09 10.56
C SER A 5 -15.55 25.70 10.08
N GLY A 6 -16.09 24.70 10.78
CA GLY A 6 -16.32 23.35 10.26
C GLY A 6 -15.19 22.36 10.45
N ASP A 7 -15.43 21.40 11.33
CA ASP A 7 -14.80 20.08 11.31
C ASP A 7 -14.86 19.50 9.90
N CYS A 8 -13.70 19.37 9.26
CA CYS A 8 -13.56 18.70 7.98
C CYS A 8 -13.08 17.26 8.29
N PRO A 9 -13.91 16.22 8.13
CA PRO A 9 -13.54 14.83 8.41
C PRO A 9 -12.70 14.23 7.27
N CYS A 10 -11.79 15.01 6.68
CA CYS A 10 -10.90 14.54 5.64
C CYS A 10 -9.70 13.85 6.27
N SER A 11 -9.79 12.54 6.50
CA SER A 11 -8.61 11.71 6.71
C SER A 11 -7.85 11.58 5.40
N SER A 12 -6.94 12.51 5.11
CA SER A 12 -6.01 12.37 3.99
C SER A 12 -4.89 11.40 4.39
N SER A 13 -4.91 10.19 3.83
CA SER A 13 -3.78 9.28 3.90
C SER A 13 -2.83 9.56 2.74
N ALA A 14 -1.74 10.29 2.98
CA ALA A 14 -0.63 10.33 2.03
C ALA A 14 0.18 9.02 2.17
N ARG A 15 0.09 8.14 1.16
CA ARG A 15 0.85 6.88 1.13
C ARG A 15 2.22 7.14 0.50
N THR A 16 3.21 7.48 1.32
CA THR A 16 4.61 7.32 0.90
C THR A 16 5.05 5.93 1.35
N THR A 17 4.82 4.93 0.50
CA THR A 17 5.50 3.63 0.66
C THR A 17 6.98 3.86 0.41
N CYS A 18 7.78 3.91 1.48
CA CYS A 18 9.24 3.84 1.40
C CYS A 18 9.63 2.42 0.98
N THR A 19 9.47 2.11 -0.30
CA THR A 19 10.23 1.03 -0.92
C THR A 19 11.65 1.52 -1.10
N ARG A 20 12.65 0.72 -0.71
CA ARG A 20 14.08 1.08 -0.77
C ARG A 20 14.55 1.65 -2.12
N TRP A 21 13.81 1.42 -3.21
CA TRP A 21 14.16 1.81 -4.56
C TRP A 21 13.10 2.72 -5.21
N GLU A 22 13.44 4.00 -5.38
CA GLU A 22 12.81 4.90 -6.34
C GLU A 22 13.66 4.89 -7.65
N ARG A 23 13.02 5.00 -8.82
CA ARG A 23 13.65 5.00 -10.17
C ARG A 23 14.98 5.80 -10.23
N PRO A 24 15.91 5.42 -11.12
CA PRO A 24 17.33 5.18 -10.80
C PRO A 24 17.92 6.30 -9.94
N SER A 25 17.63 6.25 -8.65
CA SER A 25 18.28 7.09 -7.67
C SER A 25 18.60 6.17 -6.50
N PRO A 26 19.88 5.94 -6.19
CA PRO A 26 20.22 5.19 -5.01
C PRO A 26 19.68 5.97 -3.81
N ALA A 27 18.87 5.32 -2.98
CA ALA A 27 18.32 5.85 -1.71
C ALA A 27 19.39 6.28 -0.67
N ASN A 28 20.66 6.34 -1.08
CA ASN A 28 21.80 6.75 -0.29
C ASN A 28 22.20 8.22 -0.50
N THR A 29 21.42 9.01 -1.27
CA THR A 29 21.54 10.46 -1.21
C THR A 29 20.83 10.96 0.05
N PRO A 30 21.53 11.63 0.99
CA PRO A 30 20.89 12.19 2.16
C PRO A 30 19.89 13.27 1.72
N ARG A 31 18.60 12.94 1.76
CA ARG A 31 17.54 13.94 1.61
C ARG A 31 17.55 14.85 2.84
N PRO A 32 17.30 16.17 2.67
CA PRO A 32 17.13 17.06 3.81
C PRO A 32 15.98 16.52 4.66
N THR A 33 16.31 16.04 5.86
CA THR A 33 15.34 15.53 6.80
C THR A 33 14.47 16.70 7.23
N TRP A 34 13.18 16.69 6.89
CA TRP A 34 12.19 17.43 7.68
C TRP A 34 12.24 16.87 9.09
N ARG A 35 12.94 17.58 9.97
CA ARG A 35 13.30 17.13 11.31
C ARG A 35 12.12 17.37 12.25
N CYS A 36 11.05 16.59 12.12
CA CYS A 36 10.16 16.38 13.26
C CYS A 36 10.86 15.35 14.16
N GLY A 37 11.27 15.77 15.36
CA GLY A 37 12.13 14.99 16.24
C GLY A 37 11.57 13.62 16.59
N ARG A 38 12.15 12.54 16.04
CA ARG A 38 12.09 11.19 16.62
C ARG A 38 13.46 10.52 16.48
N ARG A 39 13.88 9.88 17.58
CA ARG A 39 15.12 9.09 17.67
C ARG A 39 15.08 8.01 16.59
N ARG A 40 16.07 7.97 15.71
CA ARG A 40 16.29 6.82 14.81
C ARG A 40 16.79 5.67 15.68
N THR A 41 15.91 4.77 16.07
CA THR A 41 16.34 3.40 16.36
C THR A 41 16.65 2.75 15.02
N ALA A 42 17.82 2.13 14.91
CA ALA A 42 18.14 1.30 13.75
C ALA A 42 17.08 0.20 13.63
N TRP A 43 16.16 0.35 12.69
CA TRP A 43 15.17 -0.68 12.41
C TRP A 43 15.89 -1.91 11.87
N ARG A 44 15.78 -3.01 12.61
CA ARG A 44 16.10 -4.36 12.14
C ARG A 44 14.76 -5.05 11.88
N PRO A 45 14.58 -5.76 10.76
CA PRO A 45 13.37 -6.55 10.55
C PRO A 45 13.27 -7.58 11.68
N GLY A 46 12.20 -7.49 12.48
CA GLY A 46 11.79 -8.58 13.36
C GLY A 46 11.18 -9.72 12.55
N PRO A 47 10.74 -10.82 13.21
CA PRO A 47 10.01 -11.88 12.52
C PRO A 47 8.79 -11.30 11.77
N SER A 48 8.60 -11.72 10.52
CA SER A 48 7.62 -11.16 9.57
C SER A 48 6.18 -11.12 10.11
N THR A 49 5.78 -12.13 10.90
CA THR A 49 4.47 -12.21 11.56
C THR A 49 4.23 -11.06 12.54
N ALA A 50 5.25 -10.67 13.30
CA ALA A 50 5.14 -9.58 14.28
C ALA A 50 4.99 -8.22 13.59
N TRP A 51 5.50 -8.08 12.36
CA TRP A 51 5.43 -6.83 11.60
C TRP A 51 4.00 -6.54 11.12
N THR A 52 3.31 -7.52 10.52
CA THR A 52 1.94 -7.35 10.01
C THR A 52 0.95 -6.96 11.12
N CYS A 53 0.96 -7.67 12.25
CA CYS A 53 0.10 -7.36 13.39
C CYS A 53 0.47 -6.02 14.06
N THR A 54 1.74 -5.62 14.05
CA THR A 54 2.16 -4.32 14.60
C THR A 54 1.68 -3.17 13.72
N LEU A 55 1.74 -3.32 12.39
CA LEU A 55 1.23 -2.31 11.47
C LEU A 55 -0.28 -2.14 11.57
N GLU A 56 -1.02 -3.25 11.66
CA GLU A 56 -2.48 -3.22 11.84
C GLU A 56 -2.85 -2.42 13.10
N LYS A 57 -2.21 -2.72 14.24
CA LYS A 57 -2.42 -2.00 15.51
C LYS A 57 -2.06 -0.52 15.40
N ALA A 58 -0.92 -0.19 14.77
CA ALA A 58 -0.48 1.19 14.58
C ALA A 58 -1.46 1.97 13.69
N ALA A 59 -1.94 1.37 12.60
CA ALA A 59 -2.92 1.96 11.70
C ALA A 59 -4.27 2.15 12.40
N ARG A 60 -4.75 1.14 13.12
CA ARG A 60 -6.00 1.21 13.89
C ARG A 60 -5.95 2.31 14.94
N GLY A 61 -4.89 2.37 15.74
CA GLY A 61 -4.71 3.42 16.74
C GLY A 61 -4.61 4.82 16.15
N ALA A 62 -3.95 4.97 14.99
CA ALA A 62 -3.91 6.24 14.27
C ALA A 62 -5.31 6.68 13.81
N VAL A 63 -6.11 5.77 13.24
CA VAL A 63 -7.48 6.05 12.79
C VAL A 63 -8.38 6.43 13.96
N GLU A 64 -8.32 5.70 15.08
CA GLU A 64 -9.07 6.01 16.29
C GLU A 64 -8.71 7.40 16.82
N SER A 65 -7.42 7.73 16.87
CA SER A 65 -6.93 9.04 17.31
C SER A 65 -7.37 10.18 16.38
N ILE A 66 -7.36 9.97 15.05
CA ILE A 66 -7.87 10.94 14.07
C ILE A 66 -9.35 11.19 14.28
N ARG A 67 -10.14 10.12 14.43
CA ARG A 67 -11.60 10.21 14.67
C ARG A 67 -11.92 10.90 15.99
N ALA A 68 -11.04 10.76 17.00
CA ALA A 68 -11.14 11.47 18.27
C ALA A 68 -10.67 12.94 18.21
N GLY A 69 -10.30 13.46 17.03
CA GLY A 69 -9.94 14.87 16.84
C GLY A 69 -8.48 15.21 17.16
N SER A 70 -7.59 14.21 17.28
CA SER A 70 -6.16 14.43 17.57
C SER A 70 -5.35 14.96 16.38
N GLY A 71 -5.99 15.13 15.22
CA GLY A 71 -5.32 15.53 13.98
C GLY A 71 -4.65 14.35 13.23
N PRO A 72 -4.03 14.62 12.08
CA PRO A 72 -3.49 13.59 11.19
C PRO A 72 -2.23 12.92 11.76
N HIS A 73 -2.02 11.65 11.39
CA HIS A 73 -0.83 10.87 11.72
C HIS A 73 -0.03 10.53 10.46
N PHE A 74 1.29 10.45 10.60
CA PHE A 74 2.18 9.95 9.55
C PHE A 74 2.77 8.60 9.98
N LEU A 75 2.48 7.55 9.19
CA LEU A 75 2.97 6.19 9.43
C LEU A 75 3.98 5.81 8.35
N GLU A 76 5.25 5.62 8.74
CA GLU A 76 6.29 5.14 7.84
C GLU A 76 6.32 3.61 7.85
N MET A 77 5.97 3.00 6.72
CA MET A 77 6.03 1.55 6.50
C MET A 77 7.26 1.22 5.66
N ARG A 78 8.26 0.60 6.30
CA ARG A 78 9.47 0.14 5.62
C ARG A 78 9.23 -1.21 4.98
N THR A 79 9.13 -1.24 3.65
CA THR A 79 8.81 -2.44 2.87
C THR A 79 9.78 -2.64 1.72
N TYR A 80 9.71 -3.80 1.06
CA TYR A 80 10.55 -4.16 -0.06
C TYR A 80 9.72 -4.57 -1.28
N ARG A 81 10.13 -4.10 -2.47
CA ARG A 81 9.49 -4.46 -3.73
C ARG A 81 10.27 -5.59 -4.39
N PHE A 82 9.70 -6.79 -4.43
CA PHE A 82 10.38 -7.96 -4.99
C PHE A 82 10.52 -7.90 -6.52
N ARG A 83 9.47 -7.40 -7.20
CA ARG A 83 9.43 -7.28 -8.66
C ARG A 83 9.99 -5.94 -9.14
N ALA A 84 10.24 -5.85 -10.44
CA ALA A 84 10.71 -4.63 -11.09
C ALA A 84 9.73 -3.48 -10.89
N HIS A 85 10.15 -2.24 -11.15
CA HIS A 85 9.28 -1.08 -10.93
C HIS A 85 8.03 -1.08 -11.81
N SER A 86 8.15 -1.59 -13.03
CA SER A 86 7.05 -1.80 -13.97
C SER A 86 7.42 -2.93 -14.93
N MET A 87 6.48 -3.34 -15.80
CA MET A 87 6.74 -4.36 -16.83
C MET A 87 7.88 -3.98 -17.80
N TYR A 88 8.17 -2.68 -17.96
CA TYR A 88 9.21 -2.18 -18.85
C TYR A 88 10.56 -1.94 -18.15
N ASP A 89 10.65 -2.16 -16.83
CA ASP A 89 11.90 -1.95 -16.08
C ASP A 89 12.81 -3.20 -16.17
N PRO A 90 14.02 -3.09 -16.75
CA PRO A 90 14.94 -4.21 -16.88
C PRO A 90 15.66 -4.58 -15.57
N ASP A 91 15.42 -3.85 -14.49
CA ASP A 91 15.82 -4.21 -13.12
C ASP A 91 17.35 -4.36 -12.88
N ARG A 92 18.14 -3.52 -13.55
CA ARG A 92 19.62 -3.65 -13.55
C ARG A 92 20.32 -3.00 -12.35
N TYR A 93 19.58 -2.38 -11.44
CA TYR A 93 20.13 -1.52 -10.38
C TYR A 93 20.12 -2.17 -8.99
N ARG A 94 19.60 -3.39 -8.85
CA ARG A 94 19.56 -4.11 -7.56
C ARG A 94 20.23 -5.48 -7.66
N PRO A 95 21.05 -5.87 -6.66
CA PRO A 95 21.62 -7.21 -6.62
C PRO A 95 20.51 -8.23 -6.30
N LYS A 96 20.56 -9.39 -6.97
CA LYS A 96 19.59 -10.48 -6.77
C LYS A 96 19.62 -11.00 -5.33
N ASP A 97 20.80 -11.06 -4.73
CA ASP A 97 20.99 -11.54 -3.36
C ASP A 97 20.27 -10.68 -2.32
N GLU A 98 20.21 -9.36 -2.52
CA GLU A 98 19.41 -8.47 -1.67
C GLU A 98 17.92 -8.82 -1.78
N VAL A 99 17.42 -9.04 -2.99
CA VAL A 99 16.00 -9.39 -3.19
C VAL A 99 15.66 -10.71 -2.51
N GLU A 100 16.51 -11.74 -2.63
CA GLU A 100 16.31 -13.03 -1.97
C GLU A 100 16.41 -12.91 -0.44
N GLU A 101 17.27 -12.03 0.08
CA GLU A 101 17.29 -11.71 1.51
C GLU A 101 15.96 -11.13 1.99
N TRP A 102 15.41 -10.17 1.25
CA TRP A 102 14.15 -9.55 1.61
C TRP A 102 12.94 -10.46 1.44
N LYS A 103 12.97 -11.44 0.52
CA LYS A 103 11.91 -12.44 0.39
C LYS A 103 11.77 -13.32 1.64
N ARG A 104 12.86 -13.56 2.38
CA ARG A 104 12.77 -14.26 3.69
C ARG A 104 11.97 -13.47 4.72
N HIS A 105 11.80 -12.16 4.50
CA HIS A 105 11.01 -11.27 5.34
C HIS A 105 9.62 -11.00 4.74
N ASP A 106 9.11 -11.88 3.88
CA ASP A 106 7.77 -11.75 3.30
C ASP A 106 6.68 -11.75 4.41
N PRO A 107 5.88 -10.68 4.53
CA PRO A 107 4.82 -10.60 5.53
C PRO A 107 3.67 -11.58 5.29
N VAL A 108 3.44 -12.02 4.05
CA VAL A 108 2.35 -12.97 3.72
C VAL A 108 2.72 -14.35 4.23
N THR A 109 3.88 -14.86 3.79
CA THR A 109 4.41 -16.16 4.26
C THR A 109 4.53 -16.17 5.79
N GLY A 110 5.09 -15.11 6.38
CA GLY A 110 5.23 -15.00 7.82
C GLY A 110 3.91 -15.00 8.59
N LEU A 111 2.87 -14.36 8.07
CA LEU A 111 1.55 -14.39 8.69
C LEU A 111 0.94 -15.80 8.60
N ALA A 112 1.00 -16.43 7.43
CA ALA A 112 0.49 -17.78 7.22
C ALA A 112 1.14 -18.79 8.17
N ASP A 113 2.47 -18.78 8.30
CA ASP A 113 3.21 -19.66 9.21
C ASP A 113 2.84 -19.41 10.68
N GLY A 114 2.65 -18.15 11.06
CA GLY A 114 2.20 -17.77 12.39
C GLY A 114 0.80 -18.29 12.71
N MET A 115 -0.14 -18.18 11.76
CA MET A 115 -1.50 -18.69 11.89
C MET A 115 -1.53 -20.22 11.95
N ARG A 116 -0.68 -20.91 11.17
CA ARG A 116 -0.54 -22.37 11.21
C ARG A 116 -0.01 -22.84 12.56
N THR A 117 1.02 -22.17 13.08
CA THR A 117 1.58 -22.47 14.41
C THR A 117 0.55 -22.25 15.52
N ALA A 118 -0.34 -21.27 15.36
CA ALA A 118 -1.44 -20.99 16.30
C ALA A 118 -2.66 -21.91 16.11
N GLY A 119 -2.65 -22.84 15.14
CA GLY A 119 -3.79 -23.71 14.84
C GLY A 119 -5.00 -22.99 14.23
N LEU A 120 -4.81 -21.78 13.69
CA LEU A 120 -5.86 -20.95 13.09
C LEU A 120 -5.98 -21.16 11.57
N LEU A 121 -4.99 -21.80 10.96
CA LEU A 121 -4.93 -22.06 9.53
C LEU A 121 -4.30 -23.43 9.30
N ASP A 122 -4.89 -24.26 8.45
CA ASP A 122 -4.30 -25.51 7.99
C ASP A 122 -3.97 -25.45 6.50
N ALA A 123 -3.33 -26.50 5.99
CA ALA A 123 -2.88 -26.55 4.60
C ALA A 123 -4.05 -26.65 3.59
N ALA A 124 -5.17 -27.27 3.99
CA ALA A 124 -6.34 -27.37 3.13
C ALA A 124 -7.03 -26.01 3.02
N ALA A 125 -7.27 -25.35 4.15
CA ALA A 125 -7.85 -24.01 4.22
C ALA A 125 -7.00 -22.97 3.46
N LEU A 126 -5.66 -23.03 3.55
CA LEU A 126 -4.80 -22.13 2.79
C LEU A 126 -4.94 -22.37 1.27
N LYS A 127 -4.96 -23.64 0.84
CA LYS A 127 -5.13 -23.99 -0.57
C LYS A 127 -6.51 -23.56 -1.10
N ASP A 128 -7.55 -23.73 -0.30
CA ASP A 128 -8.90 -23.31 -0.66
C ASP A 128 -8.99 -21.78 -0.80
N LEU A 129 -8.32 -21.01 0.07
CA LEU A 129 -8.20 -19.57 -0.07
C LEU A 129 -7.45 -19.16 -1.35
N GLU A 130 -6.33 -19.82 -1.66
CA GLU A 130 -5.59 -19.57 -2.91
C GLU A 130 -6.45 -19.83 -4.15
N HIS A 131 -7.26 -20.89 -4.12
CA HIS A 131 -8.20 -21.22 -5.19
C HIS A 131 -9.28 -20.13 -5.35
N GLN A 132 -9.92 -19.72 -4.26
CA GLN A 132 -10.96 -18.68 -4.29
C GLN A 132 -10.42 -17.36 -4.85
N VAL A 133 -9.20 -16.97 -4.45
CA VAL A 133 -8.54 -15.77 -4.97
C VAL A 133 -8.23 -15.90 -6.46
N ALA A 134 -7.79 -17.08 -6.92
CA ALA A 134 -7.54 -17.33 -8.34
C ALA A 134 -8.84 -17.23 -9.16
N GLU A 135 -9.93 -17.80 -8.67
CA GLU A 135 -11.25 -17.69 -9.32
C GLU A 135 -11.74 -16.23 -9.41
N GLU A 136 -11.59 -15.46 -8.34
CA GLU A 136 -11.94 -14.03 -8.33
C GLU A 136 -11.13 -13.22 -9.36
N ILE A 137 -9.83 -13.53 -9.49
CA ILE A 137 -8.96 -12.90 -10.49
C ILE A 137 -9.41 -13.29 -11.90
N ASP A 138 -9.68 -14.57 -12.16
CA ASP A 138 -10.12 -15.05 -13.47
C ASP A 138 -11.47 -14.44 -13.87
N ASP A 139 -12.40 -14.28 -12.92
CA ASP A 139 -13.66 -13.57 -13.13
C ASP A 139 -13.45 -12.10 -13.50
N ALA A 140 -12.58 -11.41 -12.76
CA ALA A 140 -12.26 -10.01 -13.05
C ALA A 140 -11.59 -9.83 -14.42
N LEU A 141 -10.71 -10.76 -14.82
CA LEU A 141 -10.08 -10.77 -16.13
C LEU A 141 -11.10 -11.00 -17.25
N ARG A 142 -11.98 -12.01 -17.09
CA ARG A 142 -13.06 -12.28 -18.06
C ARG A 142 -13.98 -11.07 -18.23
N ALA A 143 -14.35 -10.41 -17.14
CA ALA A 143 -15.16 -9.20 -17.18
C ALA A 143 -14.44 -8.05 -17.91
N ALA A 144 -13.14 -7.86 -17.67
CA ALA A 144 -12.34 -6.84 -18.33
C ALA A 144 -12.16 -7.11 -19.84
N GLU A 145 -11.97 -8.36 -20.24
CA GLU A 145 -11.81 -8.76 -21.65
C GLU A 145 -13.13 -8.68 -22.44
N GLN A 146 -14.27 -8.90 -21.77
CA GLN A 146 -15.60 -8.80 -22.37
C GLN A 146 -16.17 -7.37 -22.36
N ALA A 147 -15.53 -6.45 -21.63
CA ALA A 147 -15.97 -5.07 -21.57
C ALA A 147 -15.89 -4.44 -22.97
N PRO A 148 -16.93 -3.69 -23.39
CA PRO A 148 -16.90 -2.98 -24.66
C PRO A 148 -15.78 -1.93 -24.65
N GLU A 149 -15.27 -1.60 -25.83
CA GLU A 149 -14.37 -0.47 -25.98
C GLU A 149 -15.15 0.83 -25.69
N GLU A 150 -14.55 1.72 -24.90
CA GLU A 150 -15.16 3.00 -24.57
C GLU A 150 -15.27 3.88 -25.84
N PRO A 151 -16.43 4.49 -26.10
CA PRO A 151 -16.63 5.25 -27.33
C PRO A 151 -15.79 6.53 -27.31
N ALA A 152 -15.26 6.93 -28.46
CA ALA A 152 -14.39 8.10 -28.58
C ALA A 152 -15.06 9.42 -28.15
N GLU A 153 -16.40 9.49 -28.21
CA GLU A 153 -17.19 10.63 -27.73
C GLU A 153 -17.08 10.85 -26.21
N ASP A 154 -16.82 9.79 -25.44
CA ASP A 154 -16.65 9.86 -23.98
C ASP A 154 -15.26 10.36 -23.56
N LEU A 155 -14.36 10.65 -24.51
CA LEU A 155 -12.99 11.10 -24.24
C LEU A 155 -12.94 12.36 -23.33
N LEU A 156 -13.92 13.27 -23.46
CA LEU A 156 -13.99 14.50 -22.65
C LEU A 156 -14.88 14.36 -21.41
N LEU A 157 -15.50 13.20 -21.20
CA LEU A 157 -16.30 12.94 -20.03
C LEU A 157 -15.43 13.04 -18.75
N HIS A 158 -15.97 13.64 -17.69
CA HIS A 158 -15.31 13.85 -16.40
C HIS A 158 -14.11 14.82 -16.37
N VAL A 159 -13.76 15.49 -17.47
CA VAL A 159 -12.75 16.58 -17.45
C VAL A 159 -13.28 17.78 -16.67
N THR A 160 -14.55 18.10 -16.84
CA THR A 160 -15.29 19.08 -16.05
C THR A 160 -16.51 18.41 -15.43
N SER A 161 -17.15 19.07 -14.46
CA SER A 161 -18.54 18.73 -14.14
C SER A 161 -19.37 18.77 -15.42
N ARG A 162 -20.36 17.89 -15.53
CA ARG A 162 -21.33 17.97 -16.63
C ARG A 162 -21.90 19.39 -16.60
N HIS A 163 -21.72 20.12 -17.69
CA HIS A 163 -22.52 21.31 -17.89
C HIS A 163 -23.94 20.77 -18.08
N GLU A 164 -24.79 20.88 -17.04
CA GLU A 164 -26.21 21.05 -17.31
C GLU A 164 -26.27 22.22 -18.28
N GLU A 165 -26.84 22.00 -19.46
CA GLU A 165 -26.96 23.02 -20.47
C GLU A 165 -27.47 24.28 -19.78
N ALA A 166 -26.65 25.33 -19.77
CA ALA A 166 -27.07 26.67 -19.40
C ALA A 166 -28.03 27.17 -20.49
N GLN A 167 -29.18 26.51 -20.60
CA GLN A 167 -30.31 26.83 -21.45
C GLN A 167 -31.50 27.14 -20.52
N ALA A 168 -31.41 28.33 -19.92
CA ALA A 168 -32.56 29.13 -19.51
C ALA A 168 -32.31 30.56 -20.01
#